data_AF-A0A2W6C1Y1-F1
#
_entry.id   AF-A0A2W6C1Y1-F1
#
_cell.length_a   1.000
_cell.length_b   1.000
_cell.length_c   1.000
_cell.angle_alpha   90.00
_cell.angle_beta   90.00
_cell.angle_gamma   90.00
#
_symmetry.space_group_name_H-M   'P 1'
#
loop_
_entity.id
_entity.type
_entity.pdbx_description
1 polymer ?
#
loop_
_entity_poly.entity_id
_entity_poly.type
_entity_poly.pdbx_seq_one_letter_code
_entity_poly.pdbx_strand_id
1 'polypeptide(L)' 'MAVIPKRSRVTGIARSKLGAEMRRQYENGRSIRDLMQTYGRSYGFIHQMLGESGTVLRQRGGLHPRRSER' A
#
# COMPACT_ATOMS: atom_id res chain seq x y z
N MET A 1 -11.59 -3.78 -12.64
CA MET A 1 -10.50 -3.22 -11.82
C MET A 1 -9.31 -4.18 -11.88
N ALA A 2 -8.10 -3.67 -12.11
CA ALA A 2 -6.93 -4.49 -12.41
C ALA A 2 -6.47 -5.29 -11.17
N VAL A 3 -6.79 -6.58 -11.14
CA VAL A 3 -6.22 -7.52 -10.16
C VAL A 3 -4.76 -7.70 -10.51
N ILE A 4 -3.85 -7.18 -9.67
CA ILE A 4 -2.42 -7.37 -9.90
C ILE A 4 -2.09 -8.80 -9.46
N PRO A 5 -1.52 -9.69 -10.30
CA PRO A 5 -1.31 -11.10 -9.94
C PRO A 5 -0.15 -11.26 -8.95
N LYS A 6 -0.32 -12.05 -7.88
CA LYS A 6 0.71 -12.28 -6.82
C LYS A 6 2.06 -12.62 -7.48
N ARG A 7 3.09 -11.80 -7.25
CA ARG A 7 4.45 -11.78 -7.89
C ARG A 7 4.66 -10.85 -9.09
N SER A 8 3.67 -10.09 -9.53
CA SER A 8 3.91 -9.06 -10.56
C SER A 8 4.87 -8.00 -10.03
N ARG A 9 6.03 -7.86 -10.68
CA ARG A 9 7.01 -6.81 -10.37
C ARG A 9 6.42 -5.47 -10.82
N VAL A 10 5.91 -4.69 -9.85
CA VAL A 10 5.53 -3.30 -10.08
C VAL A 10 6.77 -2.45 -9.84
N THR A 11 7.44 -2.04 -10.92
CA THR A 11 8.73 -1.32 -10.87
C THR A 11 8.62 0.09 -11.49
N GLY A 12 9.48 0.99 -11.01
CA GLY A 12 9.66 2.33 -11.57
C GLY A 12 8.39 3.17 -11.63
N ILE A 13 8.07 3.65 -12.83
CA ILE A 13 6.96 4.59 -13.10
C ILE A 13 5.60 3.99 -12.73
N ALA A 14 5.41 2.69 -12.95
CA ALA A 14 4.17 2.00 -12.59
C ALA A 14 3.94 2.01 -11.08
N ARG A 15 5.02 1.93 -10.29
CA ARG A 15 4.98 1.95 -8.82
C ARG A 15 4.60 3.34 -8.30
N SER A 16 5.19 4.39 -8.86
CA SER A 16 4.87 5.77 -8.49
C SER A 16 3.42 6.14 -8.86
N LYS A 17 2.96 5.74 -10.06
CA LYS A 17 1.57 5.95 -10.49
C LYS A 17 0.57 5.20 -9.60
N LEU A 18 0.80 3.91 -9.33
CA LEU A 18 -0.06 3.12 -8.44
C LEU A 18 -0.07 3.69 -7.03
N GLY A 19 1.07 4.15 -6.52
CA GLY A 19 1.16 4.75 -5.21
C GLY A 19 0.40 6.07 -5.10
N ALA A 20 0.48 6.93 -6.11
CA ALA A 20 -0.30 8.15 -6.19
C ALA A 20 -1.81 7.88 -6.26
N GLU A 21 -2.25 6.87 -7.01
CA GLU A 21 -3.65 6.45 -7.04
C GLU A 21 -4.10 5.88 -5.68
N MET A 22 -3.34 4.98 -5.08
CA MET A 22 -3.66 4.42 -3.77
C MET A 22 -3.72 5.49 -2.69
N ARG A 23 -2.80 6.46 -2.74
CA ARG A 23 -2.82 7.65 -1.90
C ARG A 23 -4.11 8.43 -2.07
N ARG A 24 -4.51 8.76 -3.30
CA ARG A 24 -5.77 9.47 -3.56
C ARG A 24 -6.96 8.73 -2.98
N GLN A 25 -7.04 7.42 -3.18
CA GLN A 25 -8.13 6.60 -2.64
C GLN A 25 -8.12 6.60 -1.10
N TYR A 26 -6.94 6.52 -0.48
CA TYR A 26 -6.77 6.62 0.98
C TYR A 26 -7.18 7.99 1.53
N GLU A 27 -6.77 9.08 0.86
CA GLU A 27 -7.15 10.46 1.21
C GLU A 27 -8.67 10.70 1.03
N ASN A 28 -9.32 10.00 0.09
CA ASN A 28 -10.78 9.97 -0.07
C ASN A 28 -11.51 9.19 1.04
N GLY A 29 -10.79 8.69 2.06
CA GLY A 29 -11.37 7.95 3.19
C GLY A 29 -11.45 6.45 2.98
N ARG A 30 -10.92 5.90 1.88
CA ARG A 30 -10.81 4.43 1.76
C ARG A 30 -9.79 3.90 2.77
N SER A 31 -10.15 2.84 3.46
CA SER A 31 -9.23 2.15 4.36
C SER A 31 -8.22 1.29 3.60
N ILE A 32 -7.05 1.07 4.21
CA ILE A 32 -6.01 0.18 3.64
C ILE A 32 -6.57 -1.22 3.33
N ARG A 33 -7.49 -1.74 4.16
CA ARG A 33 -8.16 -3.03 3.90
C ARG A 33 -9.02 -3.02 2.63
N ASP A 34 -9.65 -1.90 2.32
CA ASP A 34 -10.46 -1.75 1.12
C ASP A 34 -9.57 -1.68 -0.13
N LEU A 35 -8.44 -0.98 -0.05
CA LEU A 35 -7.41 -1.01 -1.08
C LEU A 35 -6.88 -2.44 -1.27
N MET A 36 -6.60 -3.18 -0.19
CA MET A 36 -6.15 -4.57 -0.29
C MET A 36 -7.14 -5.45 -1.05
N GLN A 37 -8.44 -5.32 -0.75
CA GLN A 37 -9.49 -6.07 -1.43
C GLN A 37 -9.62 -5.65 -2.90
N THR A 38 -9.57 -4.35 -3.17
CA THR A 38 -9.68 -3.80 -4.53
C THR A 38 -8.50 -4.18 -5.42
N TYR A 39 -7.28 -4.11 -4.89
CA TYR A 39 -6.04 -4.40 -5.65
C TYR A 39 -5.57 -5.86 -5.54
N GLY A 40 -6.21 -6.67 -4.70
CA GLY A 40 -5.83 -8.07 -4.46
C GLY A 40 -4.40 -8.22 -3.90
N ARG A 41 -3.98 -7.28 -3.04
CA ARG A 41 -2.60 -7.16 -2.57
C ARG A 41 -2.49 -7.14 -1.05
N SER A 42 -1.35 -7.62 -0.55
CA SER A 42 -1.08 -7.67 0.90
C SER A 42 -0.91 -6.29 1.51
N TYR A 43 -1.26 -6.19 2.79
CA TYR A 43 -1.11 -5.00 3.62
C TYR A 43 0.29 -4.38 3.51
N GLY A 44 1.35 -5.19 3.61
CA GLY A 44 2.73 -4.71 3.52
C GLY A 44 3.05 -4.04 2.18
N PHE A 45 2.45 -4.48 1.07
CA PHE A 45 2.64 -3.87 -0.23
C PHE A 45 1.96 -2.49 -0.31
N ILE A 46 0.72 -2.40 0.17
CA ILE A 46 -0.01 -1.12 0.24
C ILE A 46 0.70 -0.16 1.21
N HIS A 47 1.16 -0.66 2.36
CA HIS A 47 1.86 0.12 3.37
C HIS A 47 3.20 0.65 2.83
N GLN A 48 3.99 -0.20 2.16
CA GLN A 48 5.24 0.21 1.53
C GLN A 48 4.99 1.24 0.41
N MET A 49 3.97 1.01 -0.41
CA MET A 49 3.64 1.90 -1.53
C MET A 49 3.10 3.28 -1.08
N LEU A 50 2.29 3.31 -0.01
CA LEU A 50 1.84 4.55 0.62
C LEU A 50 3.00 5.28 1.30
N GLY A 51 3.91 4.55 1.97
CA GLY A 51 5.12 5.11 2.57
C GLY A 51 6.06 5.73 1.53
N GLU A 52 6.29 5.04 0.41
CA GLU A 52 7.11 5.58 -0.70
C GLU A 52 6.44 6.73 -1.45
N SER A 53 5.11 6.78 -1.47
CA SER A 53 4.36 7.92 -2.04
C SER A 53 4.29 9.14 -1.11
N GLY A 54 4.95 9.08 0.06
CA GLY A 54 4.97 10.15 1.04
C GLY A 54 3.60 10.41 1.68
N THR A 55 2.69 9.42 1.67
CA THR A 55 1.43 9.54 2.40
C THR A 55 1.72 9.53 3.90
N VAL A 56 1.19 10.53 4.61
CA VAL A 56 1.11 10.52 6.07
C VAL A 56 0.09 9.46 6.46
N LEU A 57 0.57 8.22 6.62
CA LEU A 57 -0.24 7.13 7.16
C LEU A 57 -0.69 7.55 8.55
N ARG A 58 -2.00 7.56 8.79
CA ARG A 58 -2.54 7.86 10.13
C ARG A 58 -1.90 6.85 11.08
N GLN A 59 -1.11 7.35 12.04
CA GLN A 59 -0.51 6.52 13.08
C GLN A 59 -1.64 5.79 13.80
N ARG A 60 -1.77 4.49 13.54
CA ARG A 60 -2.47 3.61 14.47
C ARG A 60 -1.53 3.45 15.64
N GLY A 61 -1.86 4.07 16.78
CA GLY A 61 -1.08 3.99 17.99
C GLY A 61 -0.75 2.52 18.32
N GLY A 62 0.54 2.23 18.43
CA GLY A 62 1.02 0.90 18.78
C GLY A 62 2.40 0.62 18.21
N LEU A 63 3.39 0.60 19.10
CA LEU A 63 4.73 0.07 18.88
C LEU A 63 4.65 -1.24 18.07
N HIS A 64 5.14 -1.26 16.83
CA HIS A 64 5.41 -2.53 16.16
C HIS A 64 6.68 -3.11 16.80
N PRO A 65 6.61 -4.24 17.54
CA PRO A 65 7.83 -4.91 17.96
C PRO A 65 8.62 -5.36 16.72
N ARG A 66 9.94 -5.19 16.80
CA ARG A 66 10.88 -5.68 15.78
C ARG A 66 10.69 -7.19 15.57
N ARG A 67 10.91 -7.61 14.32
CA ARG A 67 11.58 -8.86 13.87
C ARG A 67 10.73 -9.80 12.99
N SER A 68 11.27 -10.04 11.79
CA SER A 68 11.49 -11.35 11.17
C SER A 68 12.62 -11.08 10.15
N GLU A 69 13.90 -11.25 10.48
CA GLU A 69 14.64 -12.53 10.43
C GLU A 69 14.16 -13.43 9.28
N ARG A 70 14.79 -13.26 8.12
CA ARG A 70 15.43 -14.30 7.31
C ARG A 70 16.25 -13.68 6.19
#